data_AF-A0A9W5TSD9-F1
#
_entry.id   AF-A0A9W5TSD9-F1
#
_cell.length_a   1.000
_cell.length_b   1.000
_cell.length_c   1.000
_cell.angle_alpha   90.00
_cell.angle_beta   90.00
_cell.angle_gamma   90.00
#
_symmetry.space_group_name_H-M   'P 1'
#
loop_
_entity.id
_entity.type
_entity.pdbx_description
1 polymer ?
#
loop_
_entity_poly.entity_id
_entity_poly.type
_entity_poly.pdbx_seq_one_letter_code
_entity_poly.pdbx_strand_id
1 'polypeptide(L)'
;MEFTCVLPGVVNTELTSGLHDHWLLRSCEPEEVAAATVQAVRRGRRTVYVPGRLRAMSWGYGMLPSAARTQIMAMMGADHQMLDGDAEARAGYTTRIDTR
;
A
#
# COMPACT_ATOMS: atom_id res chain seq x y z
N MET A 1 9.74 -25.44 2.03
CA MET A 1 8.90 -24.37 2.62
C MET A 1 8.19 -23.67 1.49
N GLU A 2 6.90 -23.37 1.66
CA GLU A 2 6.09 -22.63 0.70
C GLU A 2 5.82 -21.23 1.25
N PHE A 3 5.95 -20.20 0.42
CA PHE A 3 5.77 -18.81 0.81
C PHE A 3 4.71 -18.15 -0.07
N THR A 4 3.90 -17.29 0.54
CA THR A 4 2.91 -16.45 -0.13
C THR A 4 3.26 -15.00 0.12
N CYS A 5 3.48 -14.23 -0.95
CA CYS A 5 3.70 -12.78 -0.85
C CYS A 5 2.38 -12.02 -1.06
N VAL A 6 2.03 -11.18 -0.09
CA VAL A 6 0.87 -10.27 -0.16
C VAL A 6 1.41 -8.87 -0.43
N LEU A 7 0.94 -8.23 -1.50
CA LEU A 7 1.33 -6.87 -1.90
C LEU A 7 0.12 -5.93 -1.80
N PRO A 8 -0.13 -5.37 -0.60
CA PRO A 8 -1.18 -4.37 -0.44
C PRO A 8 -0.73 -3.01 -0.99
N GLY A 9 -1.69 -2.20 -1.38
CA GLY A 9 -1.52 -0.75 -1.48
C GLY A 9 -1.43 -0.11 -0.08
N VAL A 10 -1.71 1.18 0.00
CA VAL A 10 -1.92 1.83 1.30
C VAL A 10 -3.12 1.16 1.99
N VAL A 11 -3.01 0.88 3.28
CA VAL A 11 -4.08 0.24 4.06
C VAL A 11 -4.61 1.25 5.06
N ASN A 12 -5.93 1.37 5.21
CA ASN A 12 -6.59 2.29 6.14
C ASN A 12 -6.50 1.76 7.58
N THR A 13 -5.37 1.98 8.22
CA THR A 13 -5.10 1.57 9.61
C THR A 13 -4.80 2.78 10.46
N GLU A 14 -4.84 2.61 11.78
CA GLU A 14 -4.35 3.65 12.70
C GLU A 14 -2.86 3.98 12.48
N LEU A 15 -2.07 3.08 11.88
CA LEU A 15 -0.66 3.34 11.61
C LEU A 15 -0.46 4.29 10.41
N THR A 16 -1.41 4.31 9.50
CA THR A 16 -1.43 5.16 8.31
C THR A 16 -2.30 6.40 8.51
N SER A 17 -2.91 6.59 9.68
CA SER A 17 -3.58 7.84 10.01
C SER A 17 -2.57 9.00 9.94
N GLY A 18 -2.94 10.03 9.18
CA GLY A 18 -2.07 11.16 8.83
C GLY A 18 -1.37 11.06 7.48
N LEU A 19 -1.42 9.91 6.79
CA LEU A 19 -1.01 9.82 5.39
C LEU A 19 -2.20 10.22 4.50
N HIS A 20 -2.05 11.26 3.70
CA HIS A 20 -3.08 11.65 2.74
C HIS A 20 -3.32 10.52 1.73
N ASP A 21 -4.58 10.28 1.40
CA ASP A 21 -5.00 9.20 0.51
C ASP A 21 -4.44 9.46 -0.91
N HIS A 22 -3.55 8.61 -1.41
CA HIS A 22 -3.06 8.76 -2.78
C HIS A 22 -4.10 8.19 -3.72
N TRP A 23 -4.79 9.07 -4.45
CA TRP A 23 -5.82 8.69 -5.42
C TRP A 23 -5.39 7.58 -6.40
N LEU A 24 -4.08 7.44 -6.65
CA LEU A 24 -3.52 6.41 -7.53
C LEU A 24 -3.30 5.05 -6.85
N LEU A 25 -3.00 5.03 -5.56
CA LEU A 25 -2.85 3.81 -4.74
C LEU A 25 -4.06 3.72 -3.82
N ARG A 26 -5.24 3.51 -4.43
CA ARG A 26 -6.52 3.42 -3.70
C ARG A 26 -6.33 2.62 -2.42
N SER A 27 -6.61 3.26 -1.29
CA SER A 27 -6.45 2.62 -0.01
C SER A 27 -7.37 1.42 0.12
N CYS A 28 -6.85 0.38 0.75
CA CYS A 28 -7.56 -0.85 1.07
C CYS A 28 -8.01 -0.80 2.50
N GLU A 29 -9.18 -1.38 2.78
CA GLU A 29 -9.54 -1.66 4.15
C GLU A 29 -8.72 -2.86 4.69
N PRO A 30 -8.36 -2.87 5.98
CA PRO A 30 -7.64 -3.98 6.61
C PRO A 30 -8.31 -5.34 6.39
N GLU A 31 -9.64 -5.36 6.37
CA GLU A 31 -10.46 -6.56 6.15
C GLU A 31 -10.25 -7.14 4.75
N GLU A 32 -10.05 -6.29 3.73
CA GLU A 32 -9.77 -6.73 2.37
C GLU A 32 -8.41 -7.42 2.29
N VAL A 33 -7.40 -6.87 2.97
CA VAL A 33 -6.06 -7.46 3.04
C VAL A 33 -6.10 -8.79 3.81
N ALA A 34 -6.81 -8.85 4.92
CA ALA A 34 -6.98 -10.06 5.71
C ALA A 34 -7.67 -11.17 4.89
N ALA A 35 -8.79 -10.86 4.23
CA ALA A 35 -9.52 -11.79 3.39
C ALA A 35 -8.67 -12.30 2.22
N ALA A 36 -7.94 -11.40 1.55
CA ALA A 36 -7.05 -11.77 0.45
C ALA A 36 -5.91 -12.68 0.91
N THR A 37 -5.34 -12.42 2.10
CA THR A 37 -4.29 -13.25 2.70
C THR A 37 -4.79 -14.67 2.96
N VAL A 38 -5.93 -14.80 3.66
CA VAL A 38 -6.53 -16.12 3.95
C VAL A 38 -6.85 -16.87 2.67
N GLN A 39 -7.41 -16.20 1.66
CA GLN A 39 -7.69 -16.82 0.37
C GLN A 39 -6.43 -17.25 -0.39
N ALA A 40 -5.37 -16.44 -0.34
CA ALA A 40 -4.10 -16.75 -1.01
C ALA A 40 -3.46 -18.02 -0.44
N VAL A 41 -3.43 -18.14 0.89
CA VAL A 41 -2.95 -19.34 1.59
C VAL A 41 -3.81 -20.55 1.24
N ARG A 42 -5.14 -20.45 1.32
CA ARG A 42 -6.05 -21.56 1.00
C ARG A 42 -5.95 -22.06 -0.45
N ARG A 43 -5.59 -21.19 -1.38
CA ARG A 43 -5.49 -21.49 -2.81
C ARG A 43 -4.06 -21.78 -3.29
N GLY A 44 -3.07 -21.81 -2.40
CA GLY A 44 -1.65 -22.00 -2.77
C GLY A 44 -1.12 -20.92 -3.72
N ARG A 45 -1.55 -19.66 -3.54
CA ARG A 45 -1.11 -18.56 -4.42
C ARG A 45 0.22 -18.01 -3.95
N ARG A 46 1.26 -18.15 -4.78
CA ARG A 46 2.60 -17.56 -4.52
C ARG A 46 2.59 -16.04 -4.31
N THR A 47 1.67 -15.33 -4.99
CA THR A 47 1.63 -13.86 -4.98
C THR A 47 0.20 -13.35 -5.14
N VAL A 48 -0.20 -12.38 -4.31
CA VAL A 48 -1.50 -11.70 -4.36
C VAL A 48 -1.32 -10.20 -4.19
N TYR A 49 -2.05 -9.41 -4.99
CA TYR A 49 -2.09 -7.95 -4.90
C TYR A 49 -3.43 -7.52 -4.30
N VAL A 50 -3.42 -6.49 -3.44
CA VAL A 50 -4.62 -5.96 -2.80
C VAL A 50 -4.65 -4.43 -2.94
N PRO A 51 -5.56 -3.84 -3.74
CA PRO A 51 -6.63 -4.51 -4.47
C PRO A 51 -6.10 -5.29 -5.69
N GLY A 52 -6.84 -6.29 -6.15
CA GLY A 52 -6.41 -7.17 -7.26
C GLY A 52 -6.08 -6.42 -8.58
N ARG A 53 -6.64 -5.22 -8.78
CA ARG A 53 -6.31 -4.34 -9.91
C ARG A 53 -4.85 -3.85 -9.91
N LEU A 54 -4.21 -3.74 -8.74
CA LEU A 54 -2.79 -3.38 -8.64
C LEU A 54 -1.91 -4.34 -9.44
N ARG A 55 -2.31 -5.60 -9.60
CA ARG A 55 -1.57 -6.56 -10.43
C ARG A 55 -1.46 -6.10 -11.88
N ALA A 56 -2.58 -5.65 -12.46
CA ALA A 56 -2.62 -5.19 -13.85
C ALA A 56 -1.84 -3.87 -14.01
N MET A 57 -1.97 -2.97 -13.03
CA MET A 57 -1.24 -1.71 -13.02
C MET A 57 0.28 -1.94 -12.89
N SER A 58 0.70 -2.81 -11.97
CA SER A 58 2.09 -3.19 -11.76
C SER A 58 2.69 -3.85 -13.00
N TRP A 59 1.94 -4.72 -13.67
CA TRP A 59 2.37 -5.33 -14.92
C TRP A 59 2.53 -4.30 -16.05
N GLY A 60 1.54 -3.41 -16.23
CA GLY A 60 1.61 -2.33 -17.22
C GLY A 60 2.77 -1.36 -16.97
N TYR A 61 2.98 -0.98 -15.70
CA TYR A 61 4.12 -0.17 -15.29
C TYR A 61 5.47 -0.87 -15.54
N GLY A 62 5.55 -2.18 -15.29
CA GLY A 62 6.75 -2.98 -15.53
C GLY A 62 7.16 -3.12 -17.01
N MET A 63 6.23 -2.87 -17.94
CA MET A 63 6.53 -2.89 -19.38
C MET A 63 7.09 -1.55 -19.90
N LEU A 64 7.10 -0.49 -19.08
CA LEU A 64 7.55 0.82 -19.50
C LEU A 64 9.10 0.92 -19.50
N PRO A 65 9.68 1.70 -20.43
CA PRO A 65 11.11 2.02 -20.42
C PRO A 65 11.54 2.75 -19.14
N SER A 66 12.85 2.68 -18.82
CA SER A 66 13.38 3.27 -17.60
C SER A 66 13.08 4.76 -17.43
N ALA A 67 13.09 5.52 -18.52
CA ALA A 67 12.81 6.95 -18.45
C ALA A 67 11.33 7.23 -18.13
N ALA A 68 10.41 6.47 -18.72
CA ALA A 68 8.97 6.63 -18.51
C ALA A 68 8.58 6.27 -17.07
N ARG A 69 9.14 5.19 -16.51
CA ARG A 69 8.90 4.82 -15.11
C ARG A 69 9.35 5.92 -14.13
N THR A 70 10.52 6.52 -14.37
CA THR A 70 11.06 7.61 -13.53
C THR A 70 10.20 8.86 -13.65
N GLN A 71 9.76 9.22 -14.85
CA GLN A 71 8.86 10.36 -15.06
C GLN A 71 7.51 10.15 -14.37
N ILE A 72 6.93 8.95 -14.47
CA ILE A 72 5.68 8.62 -13.78
C ILE A 72 5.88 8.72 -12.27
N MET A 73 6.96 8.16 -11.70
CA MET A 73 7.24 8.24 -10.26
C MET A 73 7.44 9.69 -9.77
N ALA A 74 8.18 10.50 -10.54
CA ALA A 74 8.38 11.91 -10.25
C ALA A 74 7.06 12.71 -10.31
N MET A 75 6.21 12.43 -11.31
CA MET A 75 4.88 13.05 -11.43
C MET A 75 3.92 12.59 -10.32
N MET A 76 4.08 11.37 -9.80
CA MET A 76 3.24 10.83 -8.73
C MET A 76 3.60 11.38 -7.34
N GLY A 77 4.62 12.23 -7.20
CA GLY A 77 4.96 12.83 -5.90
C GLY A 77 5.28 11.79 -4.82
N ALA A 78 5.70 10.58 -5.22
CA ALA A 78 5.99 9.47 -4.32
C ALA A 78 7.12 9.81 -3.31
N ASP A 79 7.96 10.80 -3.65
CA ASP A 79 9.02 11.30 -2.79
C ASP A 79 8.50 12.13 -1.60
N HIS A 80 7.29 12.71 -1.69
CA HIS A 80 6.77 13.67 -0.71
C HIS A 80 5.65 13.12 0.17
N GLN A 81 4.89 12.14 -0.32
CA GLN A 81 3.68 11.70 0.38
C GLN A 81 3.95 11.14 1.79
N MET A 82 5.05 10.40 1.99
CA MET A 82 5.47 9.93 3.33
C MET A 82 6.08 11.02 4.19
N LEU A 83 6.58 12.10 3.58
CA LEU A 83 7.24 13.21 4.27
C LEU A 83 6.24 14.30 4.72
N ASP A 84 5.12 14.44 4.01
CA ASP A 84 4.06 15.42 4.26
C ASP A 84 2.93 14.87 5.16
N GLY A 85 3.26 13.92 6.03
CA GLY A 85 2.29 13.32 6.96
C GLY A 85 1.76 14.34 7.96
N ASP A 86 0.44 14.32 8.20
CA ASP A 86 -0.23 15.19 9.17
C ASP A 86 0.04 14.70 10.62
N ALA A 87 0.80 15.50 11.37
CA ALA A 87 1.17 15.21 12.75
C ALA A 87 -0.01 15.30 13.73
N GLU A 88 -1.00 16.14 13.45
CA GLU A 88 -2.20 16.32 14.30
C GLU A 88 -3.13 15.13 14.15
N ALA A 89 -3.35 14.68 12.91
CA ALA A 89 -4.11 13.45 12.63
C ALA A 89 -3.48 12.19 13.25
N ARG A 90 -2.15 12.18 13.45
CA ARG A 90 -1.39 11.06 14.02
C ARG A 90 -1.26 11.11 15.55
N ALA A 91 -1.65 12.21 16.20
CA ALA A 91 -1.42 12.45 17.62
C ALA A 91 -2.02 11.36 18.54
N GLY A 92 -3.23 10.88 18.23
CA GLY A 92 -3.88 9.84 19.02
C GLY A 92 -3.12 8.50 19.02
N TYR A 93 -2.52 8.14 17.88
CA TYR A 93 -1.67 6.95 17.78
C TYR A 93 -0.37 7.14 18.57
N THR A 94 0.31 8.29 18.43
CA THR A 94 1.59 8.57 19.09
C THR A 94 1.46 8.63 20.61
N THR A 95 0.42 9.28 21.15
CA THR A 95 0.15 9.29 22.60
C THR A 95 0.03 7.88 23.18
N ARG A 96 -0.62 6.96 22.45
CA ARG A 96 -0.84 5.58 22.93
C ARG A 96 0.44 4.74 22.96
N ILE A 97 1.37 4.96 22.03
CA ILE A 97 2.63 4.22 21.99
C ILE A 97 3.69 4.80 22.92
N ASP A 98 3.65 6.11 23.20
CA ASP A 98 4.63 6.79 24.08
C ASP A 98 4.33 6.58 25.57
N THR A 99 3.08 6.30 25.92
CA THR A 99 2.65 6.02 27.31
C THR A 99 3.00 4.60 27.79
N ARG A 100 3.82 3.83 27.05
CA ARG A 100 4.13 2.43 27.35
C ARG A 100 5.63 2.15 27.33
#